data_AF-A0A423Q2S5-F1
#
_entry.id   AF-A0A423Q2S5-F1
#
_cell.length_a   1.000
_cell.length_b   1.000
_cell.length_c   1.000
_cell.angle_alpha   90.00
_cell.angle_beta   90.00
_cell.angle_gamma   90.00
#
_symmetry.space_group_name_H-M   'P 1'
#
loop_
_entity.id
_entity.type
_entity.pdbx_description
1 polymer ?
#
loop_
_entity_poly.entity_id
_entity_poly.type
_entity_poly.pdbx_seq_one_letter_code
_entity_poly.pdbx_strand_id
1 'polypeptide(L)' 'MAENEFMSNPAHASAAKIQEHLAGVAYPATKQTLQDYATNNDAPLDVRHTLEIIADEEYEGPADVSRAVGAVV' A
#
# COMPACT_ATOMS: atom_id res chain seq x y z
N MET A 1 21.47 1.86 23.01
CA MET A 1 21.47 1.46 21.59
C MET A 1 20.01 1.40 21.20
N ALA A 2 19.55 2.40 20.45
CA ALA A 2 18.15 2.59 20.09
C ALA A 2 17.98 2.12 18.66
N GLU A 3 17.59 0.87 18.45
CA GLU A 3 17.40 0.34 17.10
C GLU A 3 16.19 -0.61 17.09
N ASN A 4 15.08 -0.07 16.56
CA ASN A 4 14.08 -0.79 15.76
C ASN A 4 12.96 -1.61 16.46
N GLU A 5 12.09 -0.95 17.22
CA GLU A 5 10.75 -1.45 17.62
C GLU A 5 9.70 -1.39 16.49
N PHE A 6 10.11 -1.56 15.22
CA PHE A 6 9.21 -1.42 14.06
C PHE A 6 8.70 -2.77 13.53
N MET A 7 8.35 -3.73 14.38
CA MET A 7 7.77 -5.01 13.92
C MET A 7 7.08 -5.76 15.07
N SER A 8 5.87 -5.33 15.45
CA SER A 8 4.87 -6.20 16.12
C SER A 8 3.50 -5.54 16.14
N ASN A 9 2.83 -5.49 14.98
CA ASN A 9 1.37 -5.60 14.98
C ASN A 9 0.92 -6.46 13.78
N PRO A 10 0.58 -7.74 13.97
CA PRO A 10 0.26 -8.68 12.90
C PRO A 10 -1.15 -8.51 12.29
N ALA A 11 -1.87 -7.43 12.60
CA ALA A 11 -3.29 -7.27 12.23
C ALA A 11 -3.57 -6.23 11.12
N HIS A 12 -2.59 -5.46 10.66
CA HIS A 12 -2.73 -4.60 9.48
C HIS A 12 -1.52 -4.86 8.59
N ALA A 13 -1.73 -5.06 7.29
CA ALA A 13 -0.61 -5.03 6.35
C ALA A 13 0.09 -3.67 6.48
N SER A 14 1.27 -3.64 7.09
CA SER A 14 2.02 -2.41 7.29
C SER A 14 2.23 -1.71 5.95
N ALA A 15 2.08 -0.39 5.90
CA ALA A 15 2.28 0.42 4.70
C ALA A 15 3.57 0.05 3.93
N ALA A 16 4.63 -0.32 4.65
CA ALA A 16 5.89 -0.82 4.09
C ALA A 16 5.71 -2.07 3.19
N LYS A 17 4.89 -3.05 3.59
CA LYS A 17 4.63 -4.27 2.82
C LYS A 17 3.81 -3.99 1.57
N ILE A 18 2.86 -3.05 1.67
CA ILE A 18 2.09 -2.55 0.54
C ILE A 18 3.01 -1.84 -0.45
N GLN A 19 3.89 -0.96 0.04
CA GLN A 19 4.90 -0.28 -0.78
C GLN A 19 5.86 -1.25 -1.47
N GLU A 20 6.27 -2.33 -0.80
CA GLU A 20 7.12 -3.36 -1.41
C GLU A 20 6.42 -4.07 -2.57
N HIS A 21 5.14 -4.42 -2.41
CA HIS A 21 4.35 -5.04 -3.48
C HIS A 21 3.95 -4.08 -4.60
N LEU A 22 3.91 -2.79 -4.33
CA LEU A 22 3.63 -1.75 -5.34
C LEU A 22 4.91 -1.11 -5.90
N ALA A 23 6.09 -1.58 -5.46
CA ALA A 23 7.37 -1.15 -5.98
C ALA A 23 7.53 -1.69 -7.41
N GLY A 24 7.41 -0.80 -8.40
CA GLY A 24 7.44 -1.16 -9.82
C GLY A 24 6.13 -0.87 -10.56
N VAL A 25 5.11 -0.35 -9.88
CA VAL A 25 3.98 0.31 -10.55
C VAL A 25 4.50 1.48 -11.39
N ALA A 26 4.01 1.58 -12.63
CA ALA A 26 4.22 2.75 -13.47
C ALA A 26 3.30 3.86 -12.99
N TYR A 27 3.89 4.91 -12.41
CA TYR A 27 3.18 6.11 -11.98
C TYR A 27 3.13 7.16 -13.10
N PRO A 28 2.09 8.01 -13.17
CA PRO A 28 0.95 8.09 -12.24
C PRO A 28 -0.01 6.90 -12.36
N ALA A 29 -0.58 6.47 -11.24
CA ALA A 29 -1.50 5.33 -11.16
C ALA A 29 -2.74 5.68 -10.36
N THR A 30 -3.91 5.29 -10.84
CA THR A 30 -5.17 5.48 -10.10
C THR A 30 -5.39 4.36 -9.11
N LYS A 31 -6.32 4.55 -8.16
CA LYS A 31 -6.76 3.49 -7.24
C LYS A 31 -7.09 2.19 -7.97
N GLN A 32 -7.82 2.25 -9.10
CA GLN A 32 -8.13 1.07 -9.89
C GLN A 32 -6.87 0.38 -10.42
N THR A 33 -5.91 1.13 -10.97
CA THR A 33 -4.64 0.56 -11.44
C THR A 33 -3.86 -0.11 -10.32
N LEU A 34 -3.84 0.48 -9.12
CA LEU A 34 -3.19 -0.13 -7.96
C LEU A 34 -3.91 -1.43 -7.53
N GLN A 35 -5.23 -1.46 -7.57
CA GLN A 35 -6.01 -2.67 -7.27
C GLN A 35 -5.81 -3.77 -8.30
N ASP A 36 -5.80 -3.42 -9.59
CA ASP A 36 -5.49 -4.35 -10.68
C ASP A 36 -4.06 -4.88 -10.56
N TYR A 37 -3.09 -4.01 -10.28
CA TYR A 37 -1.70 -4.41 -10.09
C TYR A 37 -1.55 -5.33 -8.88
N ALA A 38 -2.14 -4.96 -7.74
CA ALA A 38 -2.14 -5.77 -6.54
C ALA A 38 -2.82 -7.13 -6.76
N THR A 39 -3.94 -7.16 -7.49
CA THR A 39 -4.63 -8.41 -7.83
C THR A 39 -3.79 -9.29 -8.76
N ASN A 40 -3.13 -8.71 -9.76
CA ASN A 40 -2.25 -9.42 -10.69
C ASN A 40 -0.94 -9.91 -10.03
N ASN A 41 -0.49 -9.26 -8.96
CA ASN A 41 0.70 -9.66 -8.20
C ASN A 41 0.40 -10.63 -7.04
N ASP A 42 -0.81 -11.21 -6.98
CA ASP A 42 -1.24 -12.07 -5.86
C ASP A 42 -1.08 -11.36 -4.49
N ALA A 43 -1.35 -10.05 -4.45
CA ALA A 43 -1.22 -9.28 -3.23
C ALA A 43 -2.21 -9.79 -2.16
N PRO A 44 -1.80 -9.78 -0.88
CA PRO A 44 -2.65 -10.22 0.23
C PRO A 44 -3.99 -9.49 0.27
N LEU A 45 -5.02 -10.17 0.77
CA LEU A 45 -6.36 -9.58 0.94
C LEU A 45 -6.31 -8.28 1.76
N ASP A 46 -5.48 -8.21 2.80
CA ASP A 46 -5.29 -6.98 3.59
C ASP A 46 -4.79 -5.81 2.74
N VAL A 47 -3.87 -6.06 1.80
CA VAL A 47 -3.36 -5.04 0.87
C VAL A 47 -4.46 -4.58 -0.07
N ARG A 48 -5.19 -5.53 -0.66
CA ARG A 48 -6.30 -5.24 -1.59
C ARG A 48 -7.43 -4.48 -0.91
N HIS A 49 -7.78 -4.87 0.31
CA HIS A 49 -8.80 -4.20 1.10
C HIS A 49 -8.35 -2.79 1.45
N THR A 50 -7.10 -2.60 1.88
CA THR A 50 -6.56 -1.25 2.13
C THR A 50 -6.62 -0.37 0.89
N LEU A 51 -6.23 -0.89 -0.29
CA LEU A 51 -6.36 -0.18 -1.57
C LEU A 51 -7.82 0.11 -1.99
N GLU A 52 -8.81 -0.53 -1.37
CA GLU A 52 -10.24 -0.26 -1.58
C GLU A 52 -10.74 0.89 -0.71
N ILE A 53 -10.24 1.02 0.53
CA ILE A 53 -10.62 2.07 1.48
C ILE A 53 -9.83 3.38 1.32
N ILE A 54 -8.67 3.38 0.65
CA ILE A 54 -7.96 4.63 0.33
C ILE A 54 -8.76 5.52 -0.63
N ALA A 55 -8.43 6.82 -0.63
CA ALA A 55 -9.05 7.80 -1.50
C ALA A 55 -8.91 7.44 -2.99
N ASP A 56 -9.96 7.72 -3.75
CA ASP A 56 -9.97 7.55 -5.20
C ASP A 56 -9.30 8.76 -5.85
N GLU A 57 -7.96 8.78 -5.80
CA GLU A 57 -7.13 9.82 -6.37
C GLU A 57 -6.03 9.24 -7.28
N GLU A 58 -5.38 10.12 -8.04
CA GLU A 58 -4.26 9.77 -8.89
C GLU A 58 -2.97 9.86 -8.05
N TYR A 59 -2.36 8.71 -7.81
CA TYR A 59 -1.14 8.64 -7.04
C TYR A 59 0.03 8.89 -7.98
N GLU A 60 0.82 9.94 -7.71
CA GLU A 60 2.01 10.27 -8.50
C GLU A 60 3.21 9.36 -8.16
N GLY A 61 3.12 8.61 -7.06
CA GLY A 61 4.23 7.77 -6.63
C GLY A 61 3.91 6.90 -5.42
N PRO A 62 4.84 6.01 -5.06
CA PRO A 62 4.69 5.08 -3.94
C PRO A 62 4.67 5.79 -2.58
N ALA A 63 5.19 7.02 -2.49
CA ALA A 63 5.11 7.84 -1.29
C ALA A 63 3.67 8.31 -1.02
N ASP A 64 2.91 8.58 -2.07
CA ASP A 64 1.56 9.10 -1.99
C ASP A 64 0.58 7.99 -1.58
N VAL A 65 0.72 6.81 -2.20
CA VAL A 65 0.01 5.60 -1.78
C VAL A 65 0.26 5.27 -0.30
N SER A 66 1.52 5.37 0.15
CA SER A 66 1.87 5.10 1.55
C SER A 66 1.24 6.07 2.53
N ARG A 67 1.11 7.36 2.14
CA ARG A 67 0.35 8.32 2.93
C ARG A 67 -1.12 7.97 2.99
N ALA A 68 -1.75 7.65 1.87
CA ALA A 68 -3.16 7.30 1.83
C ALA A 68 -3.47 6.03 2.63
N VAL A 69 -2.63 5.00 2.47
CA VAL A 69 -2.66 3.77 3.27
C VAL A 69 -2.50 4.09 4.76
N GLY A 70 -1.50 4.89 5.13
CA GLY A 70 -1.25 5.32 6.51
C GLY A 70 -2.38 6.16 7.12
N ALA A 71 -3.22 6.78 6.31
CA ALA A 71 -4.35 7.57 6.76
C ALA A 71 -5.59 6.73 7.10
N VAL A 72 -5.66 5.48 6.63
CA VAL A 72 -6.82 4.58 6.82
C VAL A 72 -6.58 3.42 7.79
N VAL A 73 -5.32 3.19 8.22
CA VAL A 73 -4.92 2.09 9.12
C VAL A 73 -4.66 2.49 10.57
#